data_AF-A0A8B6DHV6-F1
#
_entry.id   AF-A0A8B6DHV6-F1
#
_cell.length_a   1.000
_cell.length_b   1.000
_cell.length_c   1.000
_cell.angle_alpha   90.00
_cell.angle_beta   90.00
_cell.angle_gamma   90.00
#
_symmetry.space_group_name_H-M   'P 1'
#
loop_
_entity.id
_entity.type
_entity.pdbx_description
1 polymer ?
#
loop_
_entity_poly.entity_id
_entity_poly.type
_entity_poly.pdbx_seq_one_letter_code
_entity_poly.pdbx_strand_id
1 'polypeptide(L)'
;MEVMDVKDNTRYFIAKCANIKSLQTCINNSRWACRDRITYHSQPRETLSSAFQTSNVIIIFSVNNCHGWHGYVEMHSKPKIDANSNKEFDVDSDKSDNVAAGKEMPNSDNSKKDDDQSPWFYFNLKWITEYSTQFGEQCFPFQKTANFYCIDKTLLNKARNWHEIDEETGQELCKQKDEHYKKYNLDTKKSDMDMFVIYQADTKSLLGFDKQPPQTVKSSERETLDYTVHEVYRYGELLLAGDHRCVETLFLQESSYVAISDTFKQLLLKRHLFLNSLCLDKYLTDALGNKGLKLFEKWTKDKPYDLQMTERESKLGYIIIRLLQNAKNVVDKEDLQVFRLNDSLERNLLMSLKSMENIPPIQFVLDEINRLKNYIDENKDDVPEASEELKLFMNDWILTLRKKTFI
;
A
#
# COMPACT_ATOMS: atom_id res chain seq x y z
N MET A 1 28.57 36.83 10.90
CA MET A 1 27.31 36.57 11.63
C MET A 1 26.64 35.46 10.86
N GLU A 2 26.99 34.21 11.19
CA GLU A 2 26.36 33.04 10.55
C GLU A 2 24.91 33.01 10.99
N VAL A 3 24.01 33.10 10.01
CA VAL A 3 22.58 32.87 10.22
C VAL A 3 22.45 31.38 10.51
N MET A 4 22.45 31.01 11.79
CA MET A 4 22.05 29.66 12.17
C MET A 4 20.65 29.44 11.61
N ASP A 5 20.50 28.48 10.72
CA ASP A 5 19.24 28.12 10.09
C ASP A 5 18.38 27.42 11.14
N VAL A 6 17.71 28.20 12.00
CA VAL A 6 16.88 27.72 13.11
C VAL A 6 15.59 27.12 12.53
N LYS A 7 15.68 25.89 12.04
CA LYS A 7 14.53 25.07 11.62
C LYS A 7 14.56 23.65 12.18
N ASP A 8 15.22 23.43 13.30
CA ASP A 8 15.24 22.11 13.94
C ASP A 8 13.93 21.77 14.66
N ASN A 9 13.06 22.75 14.88
CA ASN A 9 11.78 22.52 15.57
C ASN A 9 10.67 22.21 14.56
N THR A 10 9.93 21.12 14.79
CA THR A 10 8.76 20.72 13.97
C THR A 10 7.49 20.74 14.81
N ARG A 11 6.47 21.44 14.33
CA ARG A 11 5.14 21.53 14.97
C ARG A 11 4.11 20.76 14.17
N TYR A 12 3.24 20.04 14.88
CA TYR A 12 2.29 19.13 14.28
C TYR A 12 0.85 19.58 14.55
N PHE A 13 0.03 19.60 13.51
CA PHE A 13 -1.37 20.01 13.59
C PHE A 13 -2.30 18.96 12.98
N ILE A 14 -3.45 18.74 13.61
CA ILE A 14 -4.50 17.86 13.07
C ILE A 14 -5.44 18.65 12.17
N ALA A 15 -5.58 18.25 10.91
CA ALA A 15 -6.60 18.76 10.00
C ALA A 15 -7.76 17.78 9.88
N LYS A 16 -8.98 18.26 10.16
CA LYS A 16 -10.22 17.50 10.00
C LYS A 16 -10.90 17.88 8.68
N CYS A 17 -10.97 16.94 7.75
CA CYS A 17 -11.68 17.10 6.49
C CYS A 17 -13.15 16.74 6.67
N ALA A 18 -14.04 17.52 6.07
CA ALA A 18 -15.47 17.21 6.08
C ALA A 18 -15.78 15.90 5.34
N ASN A 19 -15.12 15.67 4.19
CA ASN A 19 -15.33 14.52 3.32
C ASN A 19 -14.05 14.15 2.54
N ILE A 20 -14.06 12.96 1.92
CA ILE A 20 -12.93 12.45 1.10
C ILE A 20 -12.71 13.34 -0.14
N LYS A 21 -13.77 13.88 -0.75
CA LYS A 21 -13.68 14.77 -1.93
C LYS A 21 -12.79 15.99 -1.63
N SER A 22 -12.94 16.60 -0.46
CA SER A 22 -12.09 17.71 -0.04
C SER A 22 -10.62 17.28 0.04
N LEU A 23 -10.33 16.15 0.69
CA LEU A 23 -8.98 15.61 0.79
C LEU A 23 -8.38 15.29 -0.59
N GLN A 24 -9.17 14.71 -1.51
CA GLN A 24 -8.76 14.46 -2.90
C GLN A 24 -8.34 15.76 -3.60
N THR A 25 -9.13 16.82 -3.47
CA THR A 25 -8.79 18.12 -4.03
C THR A 25 -7.50 18.68 -3.43
N CYS A 26 -7.27 18.47 -2.13
CA CYS A 26 -6.00 18.83 -1.46
C CYS A 26 -4.79 18.13 -2.07
N ILE A 27 -4.93 16.82 -2.30
CA ILE A 27 -3.88 15.98 -2.88
C ILE A 27 -3.56 16.45 -4.29
N ASN A 28 -4.59 16.58 -5.13
CA ASN A 28 -4.42 16.94 -6.53
C ASN A 28 -3.82 18.34 -6.70
N ASN A 29 -4.21 19.29 -5.85
CA ASN A 29 -3.79 20.68 -6.00
C ASN A 29 -2.59 21.05 -5.11
N SER A 30 -2.12 20.13 -4.26
CA SER A 30 -1.06 20.38 -3.25
C SER A 30 -1.31 21.67 -2.45
N ARG A 31 -2.59 21.88 -2.09
CA ARG A 31 -3.07 23.14 -1.53
C ARG A 31 -4.23 22.89 -0.58
N TRP A 32 -4.23 23.61 0.54
CA TRP A 32 -5.33 23.55 1.51
C TRP A 32 -5.72 24.94 1.99
N ALA A 33 -6.83 25.01 2.70
CA ALA A 33 -7.36 26.26 3.22
C ALA A 33 -7.89 26.13 4.65
N CYS A 34 -7.90 27.25 5.35
CA CYS A 34 -8.54 27.39 6.65
C CYS A 34 -9.41 28.66 6.66
N ARG A 35 -10.41 28.68 7.55
CA ARG A 35 -11.19 29.88 7.86
C ARG A 35 -10.90 30.29 9.29
N ASP A 36 -11.07 31.59 9.52
CA ASP A 36 -11.15 32.13 10.86
C ASP A 36 -12.45 31.68 11.52
N ARG A 37 -12.42 31.50 12.84
CA ARG A 37 -13.57 31.08 13.64
C ARG A 37 -14.22 32.31 14.26
N ILE A 38 -15.55 32.33 14.27
CA ILE A 38 -16.34 33.42 14.86
C ILE A 38 -16.01 33.65 16.35
N THR A 39 -15.83 32.58 17.13
CA THR A 39 -15.86 32.66 18.61
C THR A 39 -14.58 32.18 19.32
N TYR A 40 -13.44 32.10 18.63
CA TYR A 40 -12.20 31.60 19.24
C TYR A 40 -11.11 32.67 19.35
N HIS A 41 -10.39 32.62 20.48
CA HIS A 41 -9.26 33.51 20.76
C HIS A 41 -8.05 33.27 19.83
N SER A 42 -7.87 32.06 19.30
CA SER A 42 -6.79 31.73 18.37
C SER A 42 -7.36 31.39 17.00
N GLN A 43 -7.07 32.23 16.01
CA GLN A 43 -7.48 32.01 14.64
C GLN A 43 -6.55 31.00 13.96
N PRO A 44 -7.06 29.97 13.26
CA PRO A 44 -6.22 28.97 12.59
C PRO A 44 -5.15 29.59 11.69
N ARG A 45 -5.51 30.64 10.95
CA ARG A 45 -4.58 31.40 10.12
C ARG A 45 -3.39 31.92 10.91
N GLU A 46 -3.64 32.54 12.06
CA GLU A 46 -2.62 33.18 12.88
C GLU A 46 -1.73 32.14 13.54
N THR A 47 -2.33 31.08 14.09
CA THR A 47 -1.61 29.94 14.68
C THR A 47 -0.66 29.30 13.67
N LEU A 48 -1.17 28.95 12.47
CA LEU A 48 -0.36 28.34 11.41
C LEU A 48 0.69 29.31 10.87
N SER A 49 0.35 30.59 10.70
CA SER A 49 1.31 31.62 10.25
C SER A 49 2.44 31.83 11.24
N SER A 50 2.14 31.78 12.54
CA SER A 50 3.14 31.90 13.60
C SER A 50 4.01 30.66 13.66
N ALA A 51 3.42 29.46 13.62
CA ALA A 51 4.17 28.21 13.62
C ALA A 51 5.11 28.11 12.42
N PHE A 52 4.64 28.44 11.21
CA PHE A 52 5.45 28.41 9.99
C PHE A 52 6.63 29.41 10.01
N GLN A 53 6.56 30.48 10.81
CA GLN A 53 7.67 31.44 10.95
C GLN A 53 8.80 30.91 11.80
N THR A 54 8.51 30.05 12.77
CA THR A 54 9.45 29.62 13.80
C THR A 54 9.86 28.15 13.70
N SER A 55 9.21 27.38 12.82
CA SER A 55 9.33 25.92 12.79
C SER A 55 8.85 25.36 11.45
N ASN A 56 9.22 24.12 11.18
CA ASN A 56 8.57 23.31 10.15
C ASN A 56 7.17 22.93 10.64
N VAL A 57 6.19 22.91 9.74
CA VAL A 57 4.79 22.65 10.10
C VAL A 57 4.30 21.42 9.36
N ILE A 58 4.01 20.37 10.12
CA ILE A 58 3.40 19.14 9.61
C ILE A 58 1.91 19.15 9.92
N ILE A 59 1.09 18.84 8.91
CA ILE A 59 -0.36 18.74 9.05
C ILE A 59 -0.78 17.29 8.79
N ILE A 60 -1.43 16.68 9.78
CA ILE A 60 -1.90 15.30 9.73
C ILE A 60 -3.41 15.29 9.46
N PHE A 61 -3.81 14.66 8.36
CA PHE A 61 -5.18 14.66 7.90
C PHE A 61 -6.01 13.50 8.46
N SER A 62 -7.27 13.80 8.77
CA SER A 62 -8.29 12.83 9.12
C SER A 62 -9.63 13.26 8.55
N VAL A 63 -10.32 12.37 7.84
CA VAL A 63 -11.65 12.62 7.30
C VAL A 63 -12.70 12.25 8.35
N ASN A 64 -13.68 13.12 8.53
CA ASN A 64 -14.80 12.87 9.45
C ASN A 64 -15.51 11.56 9.07
N ASN A 65 -15.91 10.79 10.08
CA ASN A 65 -16.60 9.49 9.95
C ASN A 65 -15.81 8.35 9.28
N CYS A 66 -14.56 8.56 8.86
CA CYS A 66 -13.70 7.48 8.33
C CYS A 66 -12.87 6.77 9.40
N HIS A 67 -12.96 7.19 10.68
CA HIS A 67 -12.35 6.53 11.84
C HIS A 67 -10.82 6.27 11.78
N GLY A 68 -10.06 7.07 11.03
CA GLY A 68 -8.60 7.00 11.01
C GLY A 68 -7.88 8.18 10.34
N TRP A 69 -6.58 7.99 10.11
CA TRP A 69 -5.63 9.01 9.63
C TRP A 69 -5.25 8.79 8.16
N HIS A 70 -5.37 9.82 7.33
CA HIS A 70 -5.39 9.70 5.85
C HIS A 70 -4.16 10.24 5.13
N GLY A 71 -3.20 10.79 5.87
CA GLY A 71 -1.92 11.22 5.33
C GLY A 71 -1.34 12.36 6.16
N TYR A 72 -0.18 12.84 5.76
CA TYR A 72 0.39 14.03 6.35
C TYR A 72 1.26 14.79 5.35
N VAL A 73 1.33 16.09 5.56
CA VAL A 73 1.95 17.05 4.63
C VAL A 73 2.86 17.99 5.40
N GLU A 74 3.86 18.51 4.70
CA GLU A 74 4.61 19.68 5.10
C GLU A 74 3.95 20.94 4.52
N MET A 75 3.74 21.95 5.36
CA MET A 75 3.25 23.25 4.90
C MET A 75 4.40 24.04 4.28
N HIS A 76 4.20 24.59 3.09
CA HIS A 76 5.24 25.26 2.28
C HIS A 76 5.02 26.76 2.08
N SER A 77 3.86 27.29 2.48
CA SER A 77 3.61 28.73 2.44
C SER A 77 2.73 29.16 3.61
N LYS A 78 2.84 30.43 4.03
CA LYS A 78 1.89 31.03 4.99
C LYS A 78 0.47 31.06 4.39
N PRO A 79 -0.59 30.95 5.21
CA PRO A 79 -1.96 31.14 4.76
C PRO A 79 -2.17 32.58 4.25
N LYS A 80 -2.73 32.72 3.06
CA LYS A 80 -3.02 34.02 2.42
C LYS A 80 -4.40 34.00 1.77
N ILE A 81 -5.04 35.16 1.68
CA ILE A 81 -6.25 35.31 0.87
C ILE A 81 -5.82 35.18 -0.59
N ASP A 82 -6.51 34.33 -1.34
CA ASP A 82 -6.32 34.23 -2.77
C ASP A 82 -7.36 35.09 -3.47
N ALA A 83 -6.89 36.15 -4.14
CA ALA A 83 -7.76 37.06 -4.88
C ALA A 83 -8.51 36.35 -6.02
N ASN A 84 -8.01 35.19 -6.48
CA ASN A 84 -8.58 34.45 -7.61
C ASN A 84 -9.48 33.28 -7.17
N SER A 85 -9.54 32.92 -5.89
CA SER A 85 -10.21 31.68 -5.44
C SER A 85 -11.74 31.75 -5.36
N ASN A 86 -12.35 32.93 -5.55
CA ASN A 86 -13.81 33.10 -5.49
C ASN A 86 -14.57 32.36 -6.61
N LYS A 87 -13.91 31.55 -7.45
CA LYS A 87 -14.53 30.84 -8.57
C LYS A 87 -14.31 29.32 -8.62
N GLU A 88 -13.43 28.73 -7.82
CA GLU A 88 -13.00 27.33 -8.05
C GLU A 88 -13.22 26.35 -6.90
N PHE A 89 -13.65 26.80 -5.72
CA PHE A 89 -13.78 25.94 -4.53
C PHE A 89 -15.16 26.01 -3.86
N ASP A 90 -16.23 26.21 -4.63
CA ASP A 90 -17.58 25.77 -4.22
C ASP A 90 -17.63 24.24 -4.30
N VAL A 91 -16.88 23.60 -3.39
CA VAL A 91 -17.08 22.20 -3.06
C VAL A 91 -18.44 22.16 -2.41
N ASP A 92 -19.43 21.65 -3.15
CA ASP A 92 -20.79 21.35 -2.72
C ASP A 92 -20.88 21.31 -1.20
N SER A 93 -21.41 22.38 -0.60
CA SER A 93 -21.85 22.34 0.78
C SER A 93 -22.97 21.30 0.81
N ASP A 94 -22.58 20.04 1.03
CA ASP A 94 -23.45 18.88 1.11
C ASP A 94 -24.60 19.23 2.06
N LYS A 95 -25.74 19.59 1.46
CA LYS A 95 -27.04 19.37 2.09
C LYS A 95 -27.12 17.85 2.22
N SER A 96 -26.76 17.35 3.39
CA SER A 96 -26.80 15.93 3.70
C SER A 96 -28.18 15.37 3.35
N ASP A 97 -28.27 14.57 2.29
CA ASP A 97 -29.37 13.65 2.04
C ASP A 97 -29.33 12.53 3.09
N ASN A 98 -29.69 12.87 4.33
CA ASN A 98 -30.09 11.90 5.32
C ASN A 98 -31.56 11.55 5.08
N VAL A 99 -31.82 10.77 4.02
CA VAL A 99 -33.10 10.09 3.83
C VAL A 99 -32.90 8.62 4.15
N ALA A 100 -32.94 8.27 5.44
CA ALA A 100 -33.24 6.91 5.89
C ALA A 100 -33.85 6.93 7.30
N ALA A 101 -35.07 6.39 7.38
CA ALA A 101 -35.84 6.01 8.57
C ALA A 101 -36.46 7.13 9.44
N GLY A 102 -37.59 7.63 8.93
CA GLY A 102 -38.75 8.18 9.65
C GLY A 102 -38.73 8.25 11.18
N LYS A 103 -38.60 9.47 11.67
CA LYS A 103 -39.32 9.99 12.85
C LYS A 103 -39.54 11.49 12.62
N GLU A 104 -40.76 11.85 12.27
CA GLU A 104 -41.20 13.24 12.15
C GLU A 104 -41.03 13.92 13.51
N MET A 105 -40.08 14.86 13.61
CA MET A 105 -40.04 15.84 14.70
C MET A 105 -40.65 17.16 14.22
N PRO A 106 -41.37 17.88 15.10
CA PRO A 106 -42.11 19.07 14.72
C PRO A 106 -41.16 20.23 14.39
N ASN A 107 -41.52 20.96 13.34
CA ASN A 107 -40.95 22.21 12.86
C ASN A 107 -40.46 23.13 13.99
N SER A 108 -39.15 23.32 14.09
CA SER A 108 -38.55 24.46 14.79
C SER A 108 -38.03 25.48 13.79
N ASP A 109 -38.42 26.73 13.98
CA ASP A 109 -38.15 27.90 13.16
C ASP A 109 -36.73 27.99 12.55
N ASN A 110 -36.74 28.27 11.24
CA ASN A 110 -35.60 28.56 10.39
C ASN A 110 -35.00 29.95 10.69
N SER A 111 -34.32 30.11 11.82
CA SER A 111 -33.27 31.14 11.92
C SER A 111 -32.06 30.62 11.14
N LYS A 112 -31.98 30.95 9.84
CA LYS A 112 -30.75 30.84 9.06
C LYS A 112 -29.65 31.58 9.83
N LYS A 113 -28.80 30.82 10.52
CA LYS A 113 -27.61 31.36 11.17
C LYS A 113 -26.82 32.09 10.10
N ASP A 114 -26.49 33.35 10.35
CA ASP A 114 -25.59 34.15 9.52
C ASP A 114 -24.37 33.30 9.15
N ASP A 115 -24.35 32.83 7.90
CA ASP A 115 -23.28 32.00 7.38
C ASP A 115 -21.99 32.79 7.49
N ASP A 116 -21.04 32.19 8.22
CA ASP A 116 -19.71 32.68 8.54
C ASP A 116 -19.02 33.30 7.30
N GLN A 117 -19.06 34.65 7.21
CA GLN A 117 -18.52 35.43 6.09
C GLN A 117 -16.99 35.52 6.11
N SER A 118 -16.31 34.78 7.00
CA SER A 118 -14.84 34.81 7.05
C SER A 118 -14.23 34.30 5.73
N PRO A 119 -13.25 35.03 5.17
CA PRO A 119 -12.60 34.62 3.94
C PRO A 119 -11.79 33.33 4.14
N TRP A 120 -11.64 32.53 3.09
CA TRP A 120 -10.72 31.40 3.09
C TRP A 120 -9.27 31.87 2.95
N PHE A 121 -8.39 31.31 3.77
CA PHE A 121 -6.94 31.51 3.71
C PHE A 121 -6.26 30.24 3.23
N TYR A 122 -5.61 30.33 2.08
CA TYR A 122 -5.01 29.21 1.38
C TYR A 122 -3.50 29.15 1.60
N PHE A 123 -2.96 27.94 1.59
CA PHE A 123 -1.53 27.68 1.66
C PHE A 123 -1.15 26.43 0.88
N ASN A 124 0.10 26.43 0.40
CA ASN A 124 0.69 25.34 -0.36
C ASN A 124 1.22 24.27 0.59
N LEU A 125 1.15 23.04 0.13
CA LEU A 125 1.54 21.85 0.84
C LEU A 125 2.51 21.03 0.00
N LYS A 126 3.35 20.24 0.66
CA LYS A 126 4.08 19.14 0.05
C LYS A 126 3.69 17.87 0.77
N TRP A 127 3.11 16.92 0.04
CA TRP A 127 2.78 15.61 0.59
C TRP A 127 4.07 14.86 0.92
N ILE A 128 4.22 14.46 2.19
CA ILE A 128 5.28 13.54 2.61
C ILE A 128 4.77 12.12 2.41
N THR A 129 3.56 11.86 2.91
CA THR A 129 2.86 10.61 2.65
C THR A 129 1.42 10.87 2.31
N GLU A 130 1.10 10.56 1.06
CA GLU A 130 -0.26 10.57 0.50
C GLU A 130 -0.79 9.14 0.47
N TYR A 131 -2.00 8.93 0.98
CA TYR A 131 -2.64 7.63 0.83
C TYR A 131 -3.74 7.76 -0.21
N SER A 132 -3.78 6.78 -1.12
CA SER A 132 -4.66 6.81 -2.28
C SER A 132 -6.11 6.89 -1.83
N THR A 133 -6.72 8.01 -2.18
CA THR A 133 -8.14 8.28 -2.03
C THR A 133 -9.04 7.39 -2.89
N GLN A 134 -8.45 6.48 -3.68
CA GLN A 134 -9.18 5.50 -4.50
C GLN A 134 -9.60 4.27 -3.68
N PHE A 135 -9.01 4.00 -2.51
CA PHE A 135 -9.28 2.79 -1.71
C PHE A 135 -10.33 2.97 -0.60
N GLY A 136 -11.12 4.05 -0.60
CA GLY A 136 -12.16 4.26 0.42
C GLY A 136 -11.61 4.44 1.85
N GLU A 137 -12.23 3.80 2.85
CA GLU A 137 -11.99 3.91 4.31
C GLU A 137 -10.61 3.40 4.81
N GLN A 138 -9.70 3.03 3.91
CA GLN A 138 -8.38 2.50 4.31
C GLN A 138 -7.46 3.61 4.81
N CYS A 139 -7.57 3.88 6.11
CA CYS A 139 -6.79 4.86 6.83
C CYS A 139 -6.08 4.18 8.02
N PHE A 140 -5.03 4.80 8.53
CA PHE A 140 -4.36 4.29 9.73
C PHE A 140 -5.35 4.39 10.91
N PRO A 141 -5.77 3.27 11.52
CA PRO A 141 -6.96 3.24 12.36
C PRO A 141 -6.73 3.91 13.72
N PHE A 142 -7.73 4.65 14.21
CA PHE A 142 -7.64 5.35 15.50
C PHE A 142 -7.34 4.44 16.69
N GLN A 143 -7.69 3.16 16.62
CA GLN A 143 -7.42 2.16 17.65
C GLN A 143 -5.92 1.99 17.91
N LYS A 144 -5.09 2.18 16.88
CA LYS A 144 -3.61 2.10 17.03
C LYS A 144 -3.04 3.33 17.74
N THR A 145 -3.78 4.43 17.74
CA THR A 145 -3.40 5.70 18.40
C THR A 145 -4.30 6.01 19.60
N ALA A 146 -4.91 4.99 20.20
CA ALA A 146 -5.88 5.17 21.28
C ALA A 146 -5.26 5.76 22.56
N ASN A 147 -3.94 5.61 22.71
CA ASN A 147 -3.19 6.08 23.87
C ASN A 147 -2.52 7.45 23.63
N PHE A 148 -2.76 8.09 22.48
CA PHE A 148 -2.14 9.36 22.14
C PHE A 148 -3.02 10.51 22.59
N TYR A 149 -2.39 11.60 23.01
CA TYR A 149 -3.07 12.78 23.55
C TYR A 149 -2.59 14.04 22.82
N CYS A 150 -3.47 15.04 22.77
CA CYS A 150 -3.10 16.39 22.38
C CYS A 150 -2.42 17.10 23.58
N ILE A 151 -1.84 18.27 23.33
CA ILE A 151 -1.21 19.11 24.37
C ILE A 151 -2.19 19.43 25.52
N ASP A 152 -3.47 19.59 25.20
CA ASP A 152 -4.55 19.85 26.17
C ASP A 152 -5.07 18.58 26.89
N LYS A 153 -4.38 17.44 26.74
CA LYS A 153 -4.75 16.12 27.27
C LYS A 153 -6.03 15.52 26.69
N THR A 154 -6.58 16.09 25.62
CA THR A 154 -7.67 15.45 24.88
C THR A 154 -7.13 14.26 24.10
N LEU A 155 -7.87 13.15 24.04
CA LEU A 155 -7.49 12.01 23.19
C LEU A 155 -7.31 12.45 21.74
N LEU A 156 -6.27 11.94 21.08
CA LEU A 156 -5.88 12.38 19.74
C LEU A 156 -6.99 12.15 18.69
N ASN A 157 -7.71 11.02 18.78
CA ASN A 157 -8.84 10.75 17.89
C ASN A 157 -10.04 11.69 18.09
N LYS A 158 -10.07 12.45 19.19
CA LYS A 158 -11.05 13.51 19.50
C LYS A 158 -10.51 14.92 19.22
N ALA A 159 -9.30 15.04 18.67
CA ALA A 159 -8.72 16.31 18.29
C ALA A 159 -9.66 17.11 17.37
N ARG A 160 -9.82 18.40 17.65
CA ARG A 160 -10.56 19.32 16.78
C ARG A 160 -9.72 19.66 15.56
N ASN A 161 -10.36 20.25 14.55
CA ASN A 161 -9.63 20.82 13.43
C ASN A 161 -8.60 21.84 13.94
N TRP A 162 -7.39 21.83 13.42
CA TRP A 162 -6.25 22.67 13.83
C TRP A 162 -5.78 22.51 15.28
N HIS A 163 -6.10 21.39 15.95
CA HIS A 163 -5.46 21.09 17.23
C HIS A 163 -3.97 20.80 17.02
N GLU A 164 -3.16 21.45 17.84
CA GLU A 164 -1.74 21.18 17.92
C GLU A 164 -1.48 19.98 18.84
N ILE A 165 -0.49 19.17 18.46
CA ILE A 165 0.02 18.03 19.24
C ILE A 165 1.51 18.25 19.47
N ASP A 166 2.05 17.68 20.54
CA ASP A 166 3.48 17.74 20.80
C ASP A 166 4.29 16.98 19.74
N GLU A 167 5.56 17.35 19.63
CA GLU A 167 6.47 16.82 18.61
C GLU A 167 6.67 15.31 18.73
N GLU A 168 6.80 14.77 19.94
CA GLU A 168 6.98 13.33 20.18
C GLU A 168 5.76 12.54 19.67
N THR A 169 4.56 12.96 20.05
CA THR A 169 3.30 12.35 19.59
C THR A 169 3.14 12.46 18.06
N GLY A 170 3.51 13.61 17.49
CA GLY A 170 3.46 13.83 16.04
C GLY A 170 4.41 12.93 15.25
N GLN A 171 5.66 12.83 15.69
CA GLN A 171 6.68 11.97 15.10
C GLN A 171 6.30 10.50 15.18
N GLU A 172 5.87 10.03 16.36
CA GLU A 172 5.48 8.63 16.54
C GLU A 172 4.22 8.28 15.72
N LEU A 173 3.27 9.20 15.57
CA LEU A 173 2.12 9.00 14.69
C LEU A 173 2.55 8.85 13.22
N CYS A 174 3.40 9.75 12.72
CA CYS A 174 3.94 9.66 11.36
C CYS A 174 4.71 8.34 11.14
N LYS A 175 5.56 7.96 12.10
CA LYS A 175 6.33 6.71 12.04
C LYS A 175 5.44 5.46 12.02
N GLN A 176 4.49 5.34 12.95
CA GLN A 176 3.59 4.18 12.97
C GLN A 176 2.75 4.07 11.71
N LYS A 177 2.37 5.22 11.12
CA LYS A 177 1.72 5.25 9.81
C LYS A 177 2.64 4.70 8.73
N ASP A 178 3.84 5.26 8.60
CA ASP A 178 4.80 4.80 7.60
C ASP A 178 5.09 3.30 7.74
N GLU A 179 5.29 2.81 8.97
CA GLU A 179 5.48 1.38 9.24
C GLU A 179 4.25 0.54 8.89
N HIS A 180 3.05 0.99 9.28
CA HIS A 180 1.80 0.31 8.95
C HIS A 180 1.66 0.13 7.45
N TYR A 181 1.93 1.15 6.65
CA TYR A 181 1.79 1.07 5.19
C TYR A 181 2.99 0.40 4.50
N LYS A 182 4.21 0.53 5.05
CA LYS A 182 5.38 -0.27 4.62
C LYS A 182 5.13 -1.76 4.81
N LYS A 183 4.47 -2.16 5.92
CA LYS A 183 4.12 -3.56 6.22
C LYS A 183 3.27 -4.22 5.12
N TYR A 184 2.52 -3.43 4.36
CA TYR A 184 1.65 -3.92 3.29
C TYR A 184 2.17 -3.62 1.88
N ASN A 185 3.37 -3.04 1.74
CA ASN A 185 3.94 -2.67 0.43
C ASN A 185 3.04 -1.69 -0.37
N LEU A 186 2.20 -0.90 0.32
CA LEU A 186 1.15 -0.04 -0.25
C LEU A 186 1.62 1.36 -0.64
N ASP A 187 2.93 1.60 -0.66
CA ASP A 187 3.49 2.96 -0.73
C ASP A 187 3.51 3.55 -2.15
N THR A 188 2.52 3.21 -2.98
CA THR A 188 2.27 3.96 -4.22
C THR A 188 0.78 4.10 -4.44
N LYS A 189 0.35 5.25 -4.98
CA LYS A 189 -1.04 5.54 -5.38
C LYS A 189 -1.72 4.47 -6.25
N LYS A 190 -0.93 3.59 -6.87
CA LYS A 190 -1.34 2.52 -7.81
C LYS A 190 -1.09 1.10 -7.28
N SER A 191 -0.79 0.91 -5.99
CA SER A 191 -0.49 -0.43 -5.49
C SER A 191 -1.77 -1.23 -5.31
N ASP A 192 -1.96 -2.24 -6.15
CA ASP A 192 -3.01 -3.25 -5.98
C ASP A 192 -2.78 -3.96 -4.63
N MET A 193 -3.81 -4.03 -3.78
CA MET A 193 -3.75 -4.82 -2.55
C MET A 193 -3.92 -6.28 -2.91
N ASP A 194 -2.81 -7.01 -2.96
CA ASP A 194 -2.81 -8.45 -3.19
C ASP A 194 -2.86 -9.21 -1.85
N MET A 195 -3.98 -9.89 -1.57
CA MET A 195 -4.08 -10.79 -0.43
C MET A 195 -3.95 -12.25 -0.88
N PHE A 196 -3.01 -12.97 -0.27
CA PHE A 196 -2.89 -14.41 -0.46
C PHE A 196 -3.30 -15.13 0.82
N VAL A 197 -4.33 -15.96 0.73
CA VAL A 197 -4.89 -16.67 1.88
C VAL A 197 -4.76 -18.17 1.65
N ILE A 198 -4.26 -18.87 2.66
CA ILE A 198 -4.25 -20.33 2.69
C ILE A 198 -5.17 -20.74 3.82
N TYR A 199 -6.19 -21.53 3.51
CA TYR A 199 -7.16 -21.99 4.49
C TYR A 199 -7.26 -23.50 4.52
N GLN A 200 -7.63 -24.04 5.68
CA GLN A 200 -7.88 -25.46 5.86
C GLN A 200 -9.38 -25.68 5.93
N ALA A 201 -9.94 -26.38 4.94
CA ALA A 201 -11.32 -26.83 5.01
C ALA A 201 -11.50 -27.92 6.08
N ASP A 202 -12.71 -28.03 6.65
CA ASP A 202 -13.05 -29.09 7.59
C ASP A 202 -12.89 -30.47 6.93
N THR A 203 -12.23 -31.40 7.62
CA THR A 203 -12.00 -32.76 7.13
C THR A 203 -13.33 -33.46 6.80
N LYS A 204 -14.41 -33.20 7.57
CA LYS A 204 -15.73 -33.77 7.26
C LYS A 204 -16.28 -33.25 5.94
N SER A 205 -16.08 -31.97 5.63
CA SER A 205 -16.53 -31.38 4.35
C SER A 205 -15.77 -31.92 3.13
N LEU A 206 -14.52 -32.35 3.33
CA LEU A 206 -13.71 -32.95 2.27
C LEU A 206 -14.07 -34.42 1.99
N LEU A 207 -14.39 -35.17 3.06
CA LEU A 207 -14.71 -36.60 2.97
C LEU A 207 -16.22 -36.86 2.81
N GLY A 208 -17.06 -35.88 3.14
CA GLY A 208 -18.51 -35.98 3.08
C GLY A 208 -19.03 -35.98 1.64
N PHE A 209 -20.30 -36.38 1.50
CA PHE A 209 -21.03 -36.32 0.24
C PHE A 209 -21.63 -34.92 -0.03
N ASP A 210 -21.45 -33.99 0.89
CA ASP A 210 -21.86 -32.60 0.75
C ASP A 210 -21.00 -31.87 -0.30
N LYS A 211 -21.35 -30.61 -0.56
CA LYS A 211 -20.63 -29.75 -1.50
C LYS A 211 -19.15 -29.62 -1.08
N GLN A 212 -18.25 -30.07 -1.95
CA GLN A 212 -16.81 -29.94 -1.73
C GLN A 212 -16.39 -28.47 -1.54
N PRO A 213 -15.48 -28.19 -0.60
CA PRO A 213 -14.97 -26.83 -0.39
C PRO A 213 -14.21 -26.34 -1.65
N PRO A 214 -14.30 -25.05 -1.97
CA PRO A 214 -13.68 -24.49 -3.16
C PRO A 214 -12.15 -24.54 -3.05
N GLN A 215 -11.49 -25.27 -3.95
CA GLN A 215 -10.02 -25.41 -3.92
C GLN A 215 -9.28 -24.10 -4.17
N THR A 216 -9.90 -23.17 -4.91
CA THR A 216 -9.35 -21.83 -5.17
C THR A 216 -10.50 -20.84 -5.28
N VAL A 217 -10.39 -19.71 -4.58
CA VAL A 217 -11.27 -18.56 -4.72
C VAL A 217 -10.41 -17.38 -5.18
N LYS A 218 -10.88 -16.64 -6.17
CA LYS A 218 -10.24 -15.43 -6.66
C LYS A 218 -11.18 -14.25 -6.49
N SER A 219 -10.61 -13.06 -6.30
CA SER A 219 -11.37 -11.82 -6.36
C SER A 219 -12.17 -11.75 -7.66
N SER A 220 -13.38 -11.23 -7.55
CA SER A 220 -14.17 -10.82 -8.71
C SER A 220 -13.69 -9.45 -9.21
N GLU A 221 -13.89 -9.15 -10.48
CA GLU A 221 -13.56 -7.82 -11.06
C GLU A 221 -14.31 -6.64 -10.38
N ARG A 222 -15.28 -6.92 -9.51
CA ARG A 222 -16.05 -5.92 -8.76
C ARG A 222 -15.44 -5.59 -7.40
N GLU A 223 -14.54 -6.43 -6.91
CA GLU A 223 -13.88 -6.21 -5.62
C GLU A 223 -12.69 -5.28 -5.81
N THR A 224 -12.47 -4.41 -4.82
CA THR A 224 -11.37 -3.44 -4.84
C THR A 224 -10.04 -4.05 -4.39
N LEU A 225 -10.08 -5.25 -3.83
CA LEU A 225 -8.93 -5.99 -3.33
C LEU A 225 -8.73 -7.21 -4.21
N ASP A 226 -7.52 -7.35 -4.75
CA ASP A 226 -7.15 -8.56 -5.44
C ASP A 226 -6.76 -9.61 -4.42
N TYR A 227 -7.44 -10.76 -4.45
CA TYR A 227 -7.12 -11.83 -3.53
C TYR A 227 -7.16 -13.19 -4.20
N THR A 228 -6.28 -14.05 -3.72
CA THR A 228 -6.28 -15.47 -4.06
C THR A 228 -6.31 -16.27 -2.77
N VAL A 229 -7.33 -17.11 -2.65
CA VAL A 229 -7.52 -18.00 -1.51
C VAL A 229 -7.33 -19.43 -2.02
N HIS A 230 -6.43 -20.19 -1.40
CA HIS A 230 -6.24 -21.61 -1.68
C HIS A 230 -6.58 -22.46 -0.48
N GLU A 231 -7.29 -23.55 -0.75
CA GLU A 231 -7.40 -24.65 0.21
C GLU A 231 -6.00 -25.29 0.39
N VAL A 232 -5.65 -25.70 1.61
CA VAL A 232 -4.28 -26.14 1.95
C VAL A 232 -3.78 -27.31 1.12
N TYR A 233 -4.65 -28.22 0.70
CA TYR A 233 -4.29 -29.30 -0.22
C TYR A 233 -3.92 -28.73 -1.59
N ARG A 234 -4.76 -27.85 -2.15
CA ARG A 234 -4.49 -27.20 -3.43
C ARG A 234 -3.20 -26.37 -3.40
N TYR A 235 -2.97 -25.64 -2.31
CA TYR A 235 -1.74 -24.91 -2.10
C TYR A 235 -0.52 -25.85 -2.08
N GLY A 236 -0.63 -27.00 -1.41
CA GLY A 236 0.42 -28.03 -1.40
C GLY A 236 0.71 -28.62 -2.78
N GLU A 237 -0.33 -28.90 -3.59
CA GLU A 237 -0.15 -29.33 -4.99
C GLU A 237 0.59 -28.29 -5.82
N LEU A 238 0.21 -27.00 -5.69
CA LEU A 238 0.83 -25.90 -6.42
C LEU A 238 2.29 -25.70 -6.00
N LEU A 239 2.60 -25.80 -4.70
CA LEU A 239 3.96 -25.78 -4.20
C LEU A 239 4.82 -26.92 -4.77
N LEU A 240 4.31 -28.15 -4.77
CA LEU A 240 5.01 -29.31 -5.35
C LEU A 240 5.21 -29.19 -6.86
N ALA A 241 4.29 -28.51 -7.54
CA ALA A 241 4.40 -28.20 -8.97
C ALA A 241 5.31 -26.98 -9.26
N GLY A 242 5.95 -26.41 -8.23
CA GLY A 242 6.85 -25.27 -8.34
C GLY A 242 6.16 -23.94 -8.64
N ASP A 243 4.84 -23.79 -8.44
CA ASP A 243 4.14 -22.52 -8.72
C ASP A 243 4.79 -21.39 -7.92
N HIS A 244 5.48 -20.51 -8.64
CA HIS A 244 6.36 -19.52 -8.03
C HIS A 244 5.62 -18.57 -7.09
N ARG A 245 4.33 -18.29 -7.32
CA ARG A 245 3.53 -17.43 -6.43
C ARG A 245 3.31 -18.11 -5.09
N CYS A 246 3.06 -19.42 -5.08
CA CYS A 246 2.93 -20.19 -3.84
C CYS A 246 4.29 -20.27 -3.13
N VAL A 247 5.37 -20.56 -3.86
CA VAL A 247 6.72 -20.67 -3.30
C VAL A 247 7.15 -19.34 -2.66
N GLU A 248 6.90 -18.21 -3.30
CA GLU A 248 7.22 -16.87 -2.78
C GLU A 248 6.59 -16.61 -1.40
N THR A 249 5.40 -17.16 -1.12
CA THR A 249 4.77 -16.98 0.21
C THR A 249 5.58 -17.59 1.36
N LEU A 250 6.49 -18.53 1.07
CA LEU A 250 7.41 -19.13 2.04
C LEU A 250 8.63 -18.26 2.36
N PHE A 251 8.87 -17.21 1.56
CA PHE A 251 10.02 -16.30 1.68
C PHE A 251 9.59 -14.86 2.01
N LEU A 252 8.33 -14.68 2.40
CA LEU A 252 7.85 -13.39 2.90
C LEU A 252 8.51 -13.08 4.25
N GLN A 253 8.79 -11.80 4.48
CA GLN A 253 9.25 -11.33 5.78
C GLN A 253 8.16 -11.53 6.83
N GLU A 254 8.53 -11.76 8.10
CA GLU A 254 7.56 -12.02 9.17
C GLU A 254 6.52 -10.89 9.32
N SER A 255 6.94 -9.65 9.08
CA SER A 255 6.09 -8.48 9.01
C SER A 255 4.98 -8.58 7.95
N SER A 256 5.12 -9.39 6.92
CA SER A 256 4.14 -9.48 5.83
C SER A 256 2.96 -10.39 6.18
N TYR A 257 3.10 -11.24 7.20
CA TYR A 257 2.02 -12.13 7.62
C TYR A 257 1.00 -11.37 8.48
N VAL A 258 -0.27 -11.44 8.06
CA VAL A 258 -1.40 -11.00 8.89
C VAL A 258 -1.68 -12.01 10.00
N ALA A 259 -1.63 -13.30 9.66
CA ALA A 259 -1.76 -14.42 10.59
C ALA A 259 -0.98 -15.63 10.06
N ILE A 260 -0.40 -16.42 10.97
CA ILE A 260 0.38 -17.63 10.64
C ILE A 260 0.16 -18.71 11.69
N SER A 261 -0.07 -19.95 11.26
CA SER A 261 -0.19 -21.10 12.17
C SER A 261 1.16 -21.75 12.45
N ASP A 262 1.30 -22.42 13.60
CA ASP A 262 2.56 -23.10 13.95
C ASP A 262 2.92 -24.23 12.98
N THR A 263 1.91 -24.89 12.42
CA THR A 263 2.11 -25.88 11.35
C THR A 263 2.65 -25.23 10.08
N PHE A 264 2.22 -24.02 9.73
CA PHE A 264 2.80 -23.31 8.59
C PHE A 264 4.24 -22.88 8.86
N LYS A 265 4.60 -22.52 10.11
CA LYS A 265 6.00 -22.26 10.48
C LYS A 265 6.91 -23.48 10.24
N GLN A 266 6.41 -24.70 10.44
CA GLN A 266 7.15 -25.92 10.12
C GLN A 266 7.45 -26.05 8.62
N LEU A 267 6.50 -25.64 7.77
CA LEU A 267 6.69 -25.57 6.31
C LEU A 267 7.78 -24.54 5.95
N LEU A 268 7.82 -23.38 6.63
CA LEU A 268 8.86 -22.37 6.42
C LEU A 268 10.28 -22.88 6.72
N LEU A 269 10.45 -23.76 7.71
CA LEU A 269 11.76 -24.37 8.02
C LEU A 269 12.32 -25.23 6.87
N LYS A 270 11.44 -25.71 5.99
CA LYS A 270 11.77 -26.55 4.83
C LYS A 270 11.66 -25.80 3.50
N ARG A 271 11.51 -24.47 3.51
CA ARG A 271 11.29 -23.66 2.30
C ARG A 271 12.36 -23.82 1.21
N HIS A 272 13.61 -24.07 1.60
CA HIS A 272 14.71 -24.28 0.66
C HIS A 272 14.52 -25.50 -0.24
N LEU A 273 13.76 -26.51 0.18
CA LEU A 273 13.45 -27.69 -0.65
C LEU A 273 12.59 -27.36 -1.88
N PHE A 274 11.89 -26.21 -1.85
CA PHE A 274 11.05 -25.75 -2.98
C PHE A 274 11.83 -24.95 -4.01
N LEU A 275 13.10 -24.61 -3.75
CA LEU A 275 13.99 -23.95 -4.71
C LEU A 275 14.68 -25.01 -5.59
N ASN A 276 13.92 -25.53 -6.55
CA ASN A 276 14.32 -26.62 -7.43
C ASN A 276 14.01 -26.32 -8.91
N SER A 277 14.39 -27.25 -9.79
CA SER A 277 14.19 -27.17 -11.25
C SER A 277 12.76 -26.81 -11.64
N LEU A 278 11.75 -27.42 -10.99
CA LEU A 278 10.33 -27.14 -11.28
C LEU A 278 9.96 -25.70 -10.94
N CYS A 279 10.47 -25.16 -9.84
CA CYS A 279 10.25 -23.76 -9.47
C CYS A 279 10.90 -22.81 -10.48
N LEU A 280 12.16 -23.09 -10.86
CA LEU A 280 12.86 -22.31 -11.88
C LEU A 280 12.09 -22.30 -13.20
N ASP A 281 11.61 -23.47 -13.66
CA ASP A 281 10.83 -23.60 -14.89
C ASP A 281 9.55 -22.76 -14.87
N LYS A 282 8.88 -22.63 -13.71
CA LYS A 282 7.70 -21.77 -13.59
C LYS A 282 8.05 -20.29 -13.70
N TYR A 283 9.14 -19.83 -13.09
CA TYR A 283 9.62 -18.46 -13.28
C TYR A 283 9.94 -18.18 -14.76
N LEU A 284 10.70 -19.09 -15.40
CA LEU A 284 11.11 -18.93 -16.79
C LEU A 284 9.91 -18.99 -17.76
N THR A 285 8.96 -19.88 -17.51
CA THR A 285 7.74 -20.00 -18.33
C THR A 285 6.92 -18.72 -18.29
N ASP A 286 6.73 -18.13 -17.12
CA ASP A 286 5.91 -16.93 -16.99
C ASP A 286 6.66 -15.67 -17.46
N ALA A 287 7.98 -15.59 -17.20
CA ALA A 287 8.82 -14.47 -17.63
C ALA A 287 9.10 -14.46 -19.13
N LEU A 288 9.38 -15.61 -19.75
CA LEU A 288 9.81 -15.72 -21.16
C LEU A 288 8.69 -16.21 -22.10
N GLY A 289 7.55 -16.63 -21.55
CA GLY A 289 6.42 -17.16 -22.30
C GLY A 289 5.57 -16.11 -23.02
N ASN A 290 4.39 -16.55 -23.48
CA ASN A 290 3.46 -15.74 -24.27
C ASN A 290 2.85 -14.54 -23.52
N LYS A 291 2.92 -14.53 -22.18
CA LYS A 291 2.43 -13.44 -21.33
C LYS A 291 3.56 -12.55 -20.80
N GLY A 292 4.81 -12.97 -20.97
CA GLY A 292 6.01 -12.25 -20.54
C GLY A 292 6.75 -11.64 -21.74
N LEU A 293 8.02 -12.01 -21.93
CA LEU A 293 8.93 -11.42 -22.92
C LEU A 293 8.34 -11.42 -24.34
N LYS A 294 7.72 -12.50 -24.79
CA LYS A 294 7.13 -12.55 -26.15
C LYS A 294 6.02 -11.52 -26.34
N LEU A 295 5.26 -11.21 -25.28
CA LEU A 295 4.24 -10.17 -25.32
C LEU A 295 4.86 -8.78 -25.29
N PHE A 296 5.91 -8.61 -24.49
CA PHE A 296 6.67 -7.37 -24.40
C PHE A 296 7.30 -7.01 -25.76
N GLU A 297 8.05 -7.94 -26.36
CA GLU A 297 8.64 -7.79 -27.70
C GLU A 297 7.57 -7.48 -28.75
N LYS A 298 6.40 -8.11 -28.66
CA LYS A 298 5.28 -7.83 -29.56
C LYS A 298 4.76 -6.39 -29.42
N TRP A 299 4.69 -5.86 -28.20
CA TRP A 299 4.24 -4.48 -27.96
C TRP A 299 5.28 -3.44 -28.37
N THR A 300 6.56 -3.79 -28.29
CA THR A 300 7.66 -2.86 -28.59
C THR A 300 8.25 -3.00 -30.01
N LYS A 301 7.84 -4.01 -30.79
CA LYS A 301 8.44 -4.36 -32.10
C LYS A 301 8.62 -3.18 -33.07
N ASP A 302 7.62 -2.31 -33.15
CA ASP A 302 7.60 -1.22 -34.13
C ASP A 302 7.99 0.14 -33.53
N LYS A 303 8.47 0.15 -32.27
CA LYS A 303 8.85 1.38 -31.57
C LYS A 303 10.36 1.61 -31.67
N PRO A 304 10.80 2.87 -31.84
CA PRO A 304 12.21 3.23 -31.63
C PRO A 304 12.66 2.83 -30.23
N TYR A 305 13.86 2.25 -30.13
CA TYR A 305 14.40 1.69 -28.88
C TYR A 305 14.72 2.76 -27.81
N ASP A 306 14.89 4.01 -28.25
CA ASP A 306 15.10 5.21 -27.44
C ASP A 306 13.78 5.83 -26.94
N LEU A 307 12.63 5.36 -27.42
CA LEU A 307 11.33 5.84 -26.99
C LEU A 307 11.03 5.37 -25.55
N GLN A 308 10.48 6.28 -24.75
CA GLN A 308 9.96 5.94 -23.42
C GLN A 308 8.80 4.94 -23.55
N MET A 309 8.79 3.93 -22.69
CA MET A 309 7.72 2.94 -22.65
C MET A 309 6.41 3.55 -22.17
N THR A 310 5.29 3.00 -22.65
CA THR A 310 3.98 3.27 -22.03
C THR A 310 3.90 2.65 -20.63
N GLU A 311 2.95 3.11 -19.82
CA GLU A 311 2.71 2.55 -18.48
C GLU A 311 2.48 1.03 -18.52
N ARG A 312 1.72 0.56 -19.50
CA ARG A 312 1.42 -0.86 -19.67
C ARG A 312 2.66 -1.70 -19.99
N GLU A 313 3.53 -1.18 -20.85
CA GLU A 313 4.81 -1.82 -21.20
C GLU A 313 5.76 -1.83 -20.02
N SER A 314 5.86 -0.69 -19.31
CA SER A 314 6.69 -0.58 -18.12
C SER A 314 6.24 -1.55 -17.01
N LYS A 315 4.93 -1.71 -16.79
CA LYS A 315 4.37 -2.71 -15.86
C LYS A 315 4.75 -4.14 -16.28
N LEU A 316 4.70 -4.46 -17.57
CA LEU A 316 5.10 -5.78 -18.06
C LEU A 316 6.61 -6.02 -17.92
N GLY A 317 7.45 -5.03 -18.26
CA GLY A 317 8.90 -5.08 -18.07
C GLY A 317 9.28 -5.28 -16.61
N TYR A 318 8.62 -4.57 -15.68
CA TYR A 318 8.75 -4.77 -14.23
C TYR A 318 8.48 -6.22 -13.83
N ILE A 319 7.37 -6.81 -14.29
CA ILE A 319 6.99 -8.19 -13.96
C ILE A 319 8.06 -9.18 -14.46
N ILE A 320 8.49 -9.04 -15.72
CA ILE A 320 9.49 -9.93 -16.32
C ILE A 320 10.82 -9.85 -15.56
N ILE A 321 11.34 -8.65 -15.32
CA ILE A 321 12.62 -8.46 -14.62
C ILE A 321 12.52 -8.99 -13.18
N ARG A 322 11.43 -8.74 -12.45
CA ARG A 322 11.25 -9.28 -11.10
C ARG A 322 11.29 -10.81 -11.08
N LEU A 323 10.60 -11.45 -12.01
CA LEU A 323 10.59 -12.91 -12.15
C LEU A 323 11.99 -13.45 -12.47
N LEU A 324 12.72 -12.80 -13.38
CA LEU A 324 14.08 -13.21 -13.74
C LEU A 324 15.10 -12.97 -12.61
N GLN A 325 14.96 -11.89 -11.83
CA GLN A 325 15.79 -11.69 -10.64
C GLN A 325 15.55 -12.79 -9.58
N ASN A 326 14.30 -13.22 -9.39
CA ASN A 326 14.00 -14.35 -8.50
C ASN A 326 14.50 -15.69 -9.07
N ALA A 327 14.38 -15.92 -10.37
CA ALA A 327 14.96 -17.08 -11.05
C ALA A 327 16.48 -17.14 -10.87
N LYS A 328 17.17 -15.99 -10.97
CA LYS A 328 18.60 -15.87 -10.65
C LYS A 328 18.89 -16.31 -9.21
N ASN A 329 18.09 -15.88 -8.22
CA ASN A 329 18.29 -16.33 -6.83
C ASN A 329 18.12 -17.86 -6.67
N VAL A 330 17.17 -18.49 -7.39
CA VAL A 330 17.03 -19.96 -7.40
C VAL A 330 18.31 -20.63 -7.90
N VAL A 331 18.87 -20.11 -9.01
CA VAL A 331 20.12 -20.60 -9.60
C VAL A 331 21.31 -20.43 -8.68
N ASP A 332 21.41 -19.28 -8.00
CA ASP A 332 22.47 -18.98 -7.04
C ASP A 332 22.31 -19.71 -5.70
N LYS A 333 21.21 -20.48 -5.53
CA LYS A 333 20.84 -21.17 -4.28
C LYS A 333 20.67 -20.20 -3.11
N GLU A 334 20.22 -18.98 -3.42
CA GLU A 334 19.91 -17.94 -2.45
C GLU A 334 18.41 -17.96 -2.10
N ASP A 335 18.07 -17.46 -0.91
CA ASP A 335 16.67 -17.24 -0.53
C ASP A 335 16.01 -16.25 -1.52
N LEU A 336 14.75 -16.52 -1.88
CA LEU A 336 13.98 -15.61 -2.74
C LEU A 336 13.78 -14.26 -2.05
N GLN A 337 13.94 -13.18 -2.80
CA GLN A 337 13.69 -11.83 -2.31
C GLN A 337 12.38 -11.30 -2.88
N VAL A 338 11.26 -11.65 -2.23
CA VAL A 338 9.93 -11.16 -2.60
C VAL A 338 9.87 -9.62 -2.48
N PHE A 339 10.49 -9.10 -1.42
CA PHE A 339 10.72 -7.68 -1.22
C PHE A 339 12.22 -7.42 -1.28
N ARG A 340 12.67 -6.73 -2.33
CA ARG A 340 14.07 -6.32 -2.50
C ARG A 340 14.41 -5.22 -1.46
N LEU A 341 15.67 -5.18 -1.01
CA LEU A 341 16.15 -4.17 -0.07
C LEU A 341 16.07 -2.76 -0.67
N ASN A 342 15.79 -1.73 0.15
CA ASN A 342 15.57 -0.36 -0.31
C ASN A 342 16.71 0.20 -1.15
N ASP A 343 17.95 -0.12 -0.81
CA ASP A 343 19.13 0.43 -1.47
C ASP A 343 19.73 -0.52 -2.52
N SER A 344 19.05 -1.63 -2.84
CA SER A 344 19.54 -2.61 -3.81
C SER A 344 19.41 -2.09 -5.24
N LEU A 345 20.39 -2.41 -6.09
CA LEU A 345 20.37 -2.04 -7.51
C LEU A 345 19.16 -2.64 -8.22
N GLU A 346 18.81 -3.87 -7.87
CA GLU A 346 17.64 -4.60 -8.37
C GLU A 346 16.35 -3.85 -8.04
N ARG A 347 16.21 -3.37 -6.80
CA ARG A 347 15.04 -2.60 -6.38
C ARG A 347 14.96 -1.27 -7.11
N ASN A 348 16.07 -0.54 -7.20
CA ASN A 348 16.12 0.77 -7.86
C ASN A 348 15.69 0.65 -9.32
N LEU A 349 16.14 -0.41 -10.00
CA LEU A 349 15.67 -0.75 -11.34
C LEU A 349 14.17 -1.05 -11.39
N LEU A 350 13.67 -1.92 -10.51
CA LEU A 350 12.23 -2.23 -10.48
C LEU A 350 11.39 -0.97 -10.21
N MET A 351 11.86 -0.06 -9.35
CA MET A 351 11.16 1.19 -9.05
C MET A 351 11.25 2.23 -10.16
N SER A 352 12.32 2.26 -10.96
CA SER A 352 12.36 3.14 -12.14
C SER A 352 11.32 2.72 -13.20
N LEU A 353 11.05 1.42 -13.30
CA LEU A 353 9.97 0.88 -14.14
C LEU A 353 8.57 1.17 -13.55
N LYS A 354 8.43 1.18 -12.23
CA LYS A 354 7.12 1.39 -11.56
C LYS A 354 6.73 2.88 -11.45
N SER A 355 7.67 3.78 -11.18
CA SER A 355 7.41 5.18 -10.77
C SER A 355 6.94 6.11 -11.88
N MET A 356 7.09 5.76 -13.15
CA MET A 356 6.77 6.59 -14.34
C MET A 356 7.55 7.91 -14.48
N GLU A 357 8.21 8.41 -13.44
CA GLU A 357 8.94 9.67 -13.47
C GLU A 357 10.23 9.59 -14.31
N ASN A 358 10.84 8.40 -14.41
CA ASN A 358 12.06 8.15 -15.18
C ASN A 358 12.05 6.75 -15.81
N ILE A 359 11.06 6.50 -16.68
CA ILE A 359 10.92 5.21 -17.36
C ILE A 359 12.16 4.96 -18.24
N PRO A 360 12.91 3.87 -17.99
CA PRO A 360 14.06 3.53 -18.82
C PRO A 360 13.66 3.30 -20.29
N PRO A 361 14.56 3.57 -21.26
CA PRO A 361 14.34 3.22 -22.65
C PRO A 361 14.10 1.71 -22.84
N ILE A 362 13.36 1.34 -23.90
CA ILE A 362 13.07 -0.06 -24.22
C ILE A 362 14.36 -0.90 -24.33
N GLN A 363 15.41 -0.35 -24.95
CA GLN A 363 16.68 -1.06 -25.11
C GLN A 363 17.27 -1.48 -23.77
N PHE A 364 17.26 -0.57 -22.79
CA PHE A 364 17.85 -0.83 -21.48
C PHE A 364 17.12 -1.98 -20.76
N VAL A 365 15.80 -2.05 -20.88
CA VAL A 365 14.99 -3.14 -20.31
C VAL A 365 15.30 -4.47 -21.00
N LEU A 366 15.42 -4.48 -22.33
CA LEU A 366 15.78 -5.68 -23.09
C LEU A 366 17.20 -6.17 -22.78
N ASP A 367 18.16 -5.24 -22.64
CA ASP A 367 19.54 -5.56 -22.28
C ASP A 367 19.60 -6.24 -20.90
N GLU A 368 18.86 -5.72 -19.92
CA GLU A 368 18.79 -6.31 -18.60
C GLU A 368 18.11 -7.69 -18.61
N ILE A 369 17.01 -7.85 -19.36
CA ILE A 369 16.34 -9.13 -19.53
C ILE A 369 17.31 -10.16 -20.12
N ASN A 370 18.04 -9.79 -21.17
CA ASN A 370 19.03 -10.66 -21.81
C ASN A 370 20.20 -10.99 -20.87
N ARG A 371 20.68 -10.01 -20.10
CA ARG A 371 21.73 -10.22 -19.10
C ARG A 371 21.32 -11.26 -18.06
N LEU A 372 20.13 -11.11 -17.47
CA LEU A 372 19.60 -12.05 -16.48
C LEU A 372 19.35 -13.43 -17.10
N LYS A 373 18.74 -13.48 -18.28
CA LYS A 373 18.45 -14.72 -18.99
C LYS A 373 19.72 -15.51 -19.30
N ASN A 374 20.74 -14.86 -19.87
CA ASN A 374 22.01 -15.52 -20.21
C ASN A 374 22.69 -16.09 -18.96
N TYR A 375 22.72 -15.32 -17.86
CA TYR A 375 23.25 -15.79 -16.59
C TYR A 375 22.49 -17.03 -16.07
N ILE A 376 21.16 -17.02 -16.13
CA ILE A 376 20.35 -18.17 -15.72
C ILE A 376 20.62 -19.38 -16.62
N ASP A 377 20.67 -19.18 -17.94
CA ASP A 377 20.92 -20.27 -18.90
C ASP A 377 22.30 -20.92 -18.70
N GLU A 378 23.32 -20.17 -18.28
CA GLU A 378 24.66 -20.68 -17.98
C GLU A 378 24.75 -21.52 -16.69
N ASN A 379 23.84 -21.30 -15.73
CA ASN A 379 23.97 -21.85 -14.37
C ASN A 379 22.76 -22.72 -13.95
N LYS A 380 21.70 -22.80 -14.76
CA LYS A 380 20.46 -23.54 -14.40
C LYS A 380 20.65 -25.04 -14.20
N ASP A 381 21.67 -25.64 -14.82
CA ASP A 381 21.94 -27.07 -14.70
C ASP A 381 22.44 -27.45 -13.28
N ASP A 382 22.87 -26.46 -12.48
CA ASP A 382 23.28 -26.65 -11.09
C ASP A 382 22.11 -26.61 -10.07
N VAL A 383 20.90 -26.31 -10.55
CA VAL A 383 19.69 -26.24 -9.71
C VAL A 383 19.22 -27.66 -9.39
N PRO A 384 18.98 -27.98 -8.10
CA PRO A 384 18.59 -29.34 -7.72
C PRO A 384 17.24 -29.72 -8.31
N GLU A 385 17.10 -30.98 -8.69
CA GLU A 385 15.80 -31.56 -9.01
C GLU A 385 14.89 -31.65 -7.78
N ALA A 386 13.58 -31.72 -8.00
CA ALA A 386 12.62 -31.91 -6.92
C ALA A 386 12.87 -33.25 -6.21
N SER A 387 13.19 -33.18 -4.91
CA SER A 387 13.58 -34.36 -4.12
C SER A 387 12.37 -35.20 -3.68
N GLU A 388 12.59 -36.51 -3.51
CA GLU A 388 11.58 -37.38 -2.87
C GLU A 388 11.34 -37.00 -1.39
N GLU A 389 12.36 -36.44 -0.72
CA GLU A 389 12.21 -35.87 0.63
C GLU A 389 11.10 -34.81 0.66
N LEU A 390 11.07 -33.90 -0.33
CA LEU A 390 10.06 -32.86 -0.42
C LEU A 390 8.64 -33.44 -0.50
N LYS A 391 8.43 -34.48 -1.32
CA LYS A 391 7.13 -35.13 -1.48
C LYS A 391 6.67 -35.81 -0.19
N LEU A 392 7.58 -36.55 0.45
CA LEU A 392 7.31 -37.23 1.72
C LEU A 392 6.96 -36.22 2.82
N PHE A 393 7.75 -35.14 2.93
CA PHE A 393 7.51 -34.06 3.86
C PHE A 393 6.14 -33.39 3.64
N MET A 394 5.81 -33.04 2.40
CA MET A 394 4.53 -32.39 2.09
C MET A 394 3.33 -33.29 2.41
N ASN A 395 3.45 -34.59 2.13
CA ASN A 395 2.42 -35.55 2.49
C ASN A 395 2.21 -35.63 4.01
N ASP A 396 3.29 -35.76 4.78
CA ASP A 396 3.21 -35.79 6.25
C ASP A 396 2.67 -34.48 6.83
N TRP A 397 3.08 -33.34 6.29
CA TRP A 397 2.61 -32.02 6.70
C TRP A 397 1.09 -31.87 6.50
N ILE A 398 0.58 -32.24 5.31
CA ILE A 398 -0.86 -32.20 5.01
C ILE A 398 -1.64 -33.17 5.92
N LEU A 399 -1.15 -34.40 6.10
CA LEU A 399 -1.80 -35.38 6.95
C LEU A 399 -1.87 -34.92 8.41
N THR A 400 -0.79 -34.31 8.91
CA THR A 400 -0.72 -33.74 10.27
C THR A 400 -1.74 -32.62 10.46
N LEU A 401 -1.90 -31.72 9.49
CA LEU A 401 -2.93 -30.68 9.51
C LEU A 401 -4.34 -31.29 9.61
N ARG A 402 -4.65 -32.29 8.78
CA ARG A 402 -5.98 -32.91 8.73
C ARG A 402 -6.34 -33.75 9.96
N LYS A 403 -5.34 -34.39 10.58
CA LYS A 403 -5.56 -35.17 11.82
C LYS A 403 -6.02 -34.26 12.97
N LYS A 404 -5.45 -33.06 13.08
CA LYS A 404 -5.80 -32.11 14.16
C LYS A 404 -7.25 -31.62 14.10
N THR A 405 -7.87 -31.60 12.92
CA THR A 405 -9.26 -31.17 12.74
C THR A 405 -10.27 -32.32 12.80
N PHE A 406 -9.80 -33.57 12.82
CA PHE A 406 -10.67 -34.75 12.88
C PHE A 406 -11.03 -35.16 14.31
N ILE A 407 -10.12 -34.91 15.26
CA ILE A 407 -10.30 -35.07 16.71
C ILE A 407 -11.02 -33.85 17.24
#